data_AF-A0AAV8Y4E6-F1
#
_entry.id   AF-A0AAV8Y4E6-F1
#
_cell.length_a   1.000
_cell.length_b   1.000
_cell.length_c   1.000
_cell.angle_alpha   90.00
_cell.angle_beta   90.00
_cell.angle_gamma   90.00
#
_symmetry.space_group_name_H-M   'P 1'
#
loop_
_entity.id
_entity.type
_entity.pdbx_description
1 polymer ?
#
loop_
_entity_poly.entity_id
_entity_poly.type
_entity_poly.pdbx_seq_one_letter_code
_entity_poly.pdbx_strand_id
1 'polypeptide(L)'
;MLNIAGINSQIIFSANNPKTNLARRNFLRELANGLIRPHLQRRACKTNLPRSLKIRLQELFGTDQEAQQNANPGRCAYCDWKKNRKTRFSCFKCNTYMCLEHITAICKPCRENSHATTEYFNYCGRDMPSMGDEYT
;
A
#
# COMPACT_ATOMS: atom_id res chain seq x y z
N MET A 1 18.42 29.97 -12.30
CA MET A 1 18.38 28.78 -13.17
C MET A 1 17.05 28.02 -13.12
N LEU A 2 16.44 27.77 -11.95
CA LEU A 2 15.18 26.99 -11.85
C LEU A 2 14.00 27.56 -12.66
N ASN A 3 13.82 28.88 -12.68
CA ASN A 3 12.74 29.51 -13.43
C ASN A 3 12.84 29.24 -14.95
N ILE A 4 14.06 29.31 -15.48
CA ILE A 4 14.34 29.06 -16.90
C ILE A 4 14.12 27.58 -17.22
N ALA A 5 14.59 26.67 -16.36
CA ALA A 5 14.37 25.24 -16.51
C ALA A 5 12.87 24.90 -16.55
N GLY A 6 12.07 25.50 -15.65
CA GLY A 6 10.62 25.28 -15.62
C GLY A 6 9.92 25.72 -16.91
N ILE A 7 10.27 26.89 -17.45
CA ILE A 7 9.72 27.37 -18.73
C ILE A 7 10.12 26.46 -19.88
N ASN A 8 11.41 26.13 -19.98
CA ASN A 8 11.92 25.28 -21.07
C ASN A 8 11.31 23.88 -21.03
N SER A 9 11.19 23.28 -19.84
CA SER A 9 10.54 21.97 -19.68
C SER A 9 9.07 21.98 -20.10
N GLN A 10 8.35 23.09 -19.85
CA GLN A 10 6.95 23.21 -20.26
C GLN A 10 6.81 23.35 -21.78
N ILE A 11 7.70 24.12 -22.41
CA ILE A 11 7.72 24.27 -23.88
C ILE A 11 7.93 22.90 -24.54
N ILE A 12 8.92 22.14 -24.07
CA ILE A 12 9.19 20.78 -24.56
C ILE A 12 7.98 19.87 -24.34
N PHE A 13 7.37 19.91 -23.15
CA PHE A 13 6.18 19.13 -22.84
C PHE A 13 5.01 19.45 -23.76
N SER A 14 4.72 20.74 -23.99
CA SER A 14 3.65 21.19 -24.88
C SER A 14 3.91 20.83 -26.35
N ALA A 15 5.16 20.89 -26.80
CA ALA A 15 5.54 20.48 -28.16
C ALA A 15 5.30 18.97 -28.39
N ASN A 16 5.60 18.14 -27.39
CA ASN A 16 5.39 16.69 -27.46
C ASN A 16 3.93 16.29 -27.26
N ASN A 17 3.11 17.15 -26.66
CA ASN A 17 1.71 16.87 -26.33
C ASN A 17 0.78 18.00 -26.84
N PRO A 18 0.65 18.17 -28.17
CA PRO A 18 -0.05 19.31 -28.76
C PRO A 18 -1.55 19.35 -28.43
N LYS A 19 -2.14 18.21 -28.05
CA LYS A 19 -3.55 18.10 -27.64
C LYS A 19 -3.78 18.54 -26.19
N THR A 20 -2.72 18.65 -25.38
CA THR A 20 -2.83 19.04 -23.97
C THR A 20 -2.56 20.53 -23.80
N ASN A 21 -3.60 21.29 -23.44
CA ASN A 21 -3.44 22.68 -23.04
C ASN A 21 -3.42 22.76 -21.50
N LEU A 22 -2.23 22.63 -20.92
CA LEU A 22 -2.04 22.68 -19.47
C LEU A 22 -1.55 24.07 -19.05
N ALA A 23 -2.31 24.73 -18.18
CA ALA A 23 -1.87 25.98 -17.58
C ALA A 23 -0.54 25.79 -16.83
N ARG A 24 0.37 26.77 -16.93
CA ARG A 24 1.70 26.74 -16.31
C ARG A 24 1.67 26.38 -14.82
N ARG A 25 0.68 26.88 -14.09
CA ARG A 25 0.48 26.56 -12.67
C ARG A 25 0.28 25.05 -12.44
N ASN A 26 -0.52 24.40 -13.29
CA ASN A 26 -0.83 22.98 -13.16
C ASN A 26 0.37 22.13 -13.57
N PHE A 27 1.05 22.51 -14.66
CA PHE A 27 2.30 21.87 -15.09
C PHE A 27 3.35 21.88 -13.96
N LEU A 28 3.61 23.04 -13.37
CA LEU A 28 4.59 23.15 -12.29
C LEU A 28 4.16 22.37 -11.03
N ARG A 29 2.86 22.29 -10.74
CA ARG A 29 2.34 21.49 -9.63
C ARG A 29 2.60 20.00 -9.85
N GLU A 30 2.32 19.50 -11.06
CA GLU A 30 2.55 18.11 -11.43
C GLU A 30 4.05 17.77 -11.46
N LEU A 31 4.86 18.65 -12.04
CA LEU A 31 6.32 18.52 -12.01
C LEU A 31 6.85 18.44 -10.58
N ALA A 32 6.42 19.35 -9.71
CA ALA A 32 6.82 19.35 -8.30
C ALA A 32 6.41 18.06 -7.60
N ASN A 33 5.16 17.62 -7.79
CA ASN A 33 4.67 16.36 -7.24
C ASN A 33 5.47 15.14 -7.75
N GLY A 34 5.81 15.11 -9.03
CA GLY A 34 6.63 14.06 -9.63
C GLY A 34 8.03 13.99 -9.03
N LEU A 35 8.67 15.14 -8.82
CA LEU A 35 10.01 15.23 -8.24
C LEU A 35 10.04 14.79 -6.77
N ILE A 36 9.03 15.15 -5.96
CA ILE A 36 9.02 14.84 -4.53
C ILE A 36 8.55 13.42 -4.21
N ARG A 37 7.76 12.80 -5.10
CA ARG A 37 7.15 11.47 -4.89
C ARG A 37 8.13 10.38 -4.42
N PRO A 38 9.29 10.14 -5.07
CA PRO A 38 10.23 9.11 -4.61
C PRO A 38 10.82 9.40 -3.21
N HIS A 39 11.04 10.68 -2.90
CA HIS A 39 11.53 11.09 -1.58
C HIS A 39 10.48 10.87 -0.48
N LEU A 40 9.22 11.17 -0.79
CA LEU A 40 8.10 10.98 0.13
C LEU A 40 7.81 9.50 0.38
N GLN A 41 7.88 8.65 -0.64
CA GLN A 41 7.79 7.19 -0.49
C GLN A 41 8.90 6.64 0.43
N ARG A 42 10.16 7.03 0.20
CA ARG A 42 11.28 6.63 1.07
C ARG A 42 11.08 7.09 2.52
N ARG A 43 10.51 8.28 2.71
CA ARG A 43 10.25 8.85 4.04
C ARG A 43 9.10 8.13 4.76
N ALA A 44 8.08 7.66 4.04
CA ALA A 44 6.96 6.92 4.61
C ALA A 44 7.39 5.58 5.24
N CYS A 45 8.44 4.95 4.71
CA CYS A 45 9.00 3.71 5.26
C CYS A 45 9.81 3.88 6.55
N LYS A 46 10.12 5.12 6.98
CA LYS A 46 10.91 5.35 8.19
C LYS A 46 10.05 5.17 9.44
N THR A 47 10.58 4.45 10.43
CA THR A 47 9.90 4.16 11.72
C THR A 47 9.78 5.39 12.62
N ASN A 48 10.69 6.35 12.49
CA ASN A 48 10.80 7.50 13.39
C ASN A 48 10.01 8.73 12.93
N LEU A 49 9.02 8.56 12.04
CA LEU A 49 8.19 9.67 11.56
C LEU A 49 6.97 9.84 12.47
N PRO A 50 6.59 11.09 12.84
CA PRO A 50 5.35 11.34 13.57
C PRO A 50 4.14 10.73 12.87
N ARG A 51 3.24 10.12 13.65
CA ARG A 51 2.07 9.39 13.15
C ARG A 51 1.20 10.23 12.20
N SER A 52 0.98 11.50 12.52
CA SER A 52 0.19 12.42 11.69
C SER A 52 0.78 12.62 10.29
N LEU A 53 2.11 12.68 10.18
CA LEU A 53 2.79 12.75 8.89
C LEU A 53 2.75 11.42 8.15
N LYS A 54 2.86 10.30 8.87
CA LYS A 54 2.76 8.97 8.25
C LYS A 54 1.37 8.75 7.63
N ILE A 55 0.30 9.10 8.33
CA ILE A 55 -1.08 9.02 7.84
C ILE A 55 -1.26 9.89 6.58
N ARG A 56 -0.83 11.16 6.61
CA ARG A 56 -0.93 12.03 5.42
C ARG A 56 -0.15 11.50 4.23
N LEU A 57 1.03 10.92 4.45
CA LEU A 57 1.80 10.30 3.36
C LEU A 57 1.09 9.05 2.82
N GLN A 58 0.45 8.26 3.68
CA GLN A 58 -0.34 7.10 3.26
C GLN A 58 -1.55 7.52 2.43
N GLU A 59 -2.29 8.55 2.85
CA GLU A 59 -3.42 9.14 2.11
C GLU A 59 -2.99 9.65 0.72
N LEU A 60 -1.84 10.31 0.62
CA LEU A 60 -1.33 10.86 -0.63
C LEU A 60 -0.79 9.80 -1.61
N PHE A 61 -0.29 8.67 -1.10
CA PHE A 61 0.41 7.66 -1.92
C PHE A 61 -0.28 6.29 -1.95
N GLY A 62 -1.44 6.13 -1.31
CA GLY A 62 -2.23 4.89 -1.34
C GLY A 62 -1.49 3.68 -0.76
N THR A 63 -0.58 3.91 0.19
CA THR A 63 0.09 2.80 0.87
C THR A 63 -0.76 2.38 2.06
N ASP A 64 -1.66 1.44 1.80
CA ASP A 64 -2.36 0.65 2.82
C ASP A 64 -1.32 -0.18 3.59
N GLN A 65 -0.51 0.45 4.44
CA GLN A 65 -0.05 -0.28 5.60
C GLN A 65 -1.26 -0.37 6.48
N GLU A 66 -1.92 -1.54 6.43
CA GLU A 66 -2.85 -2.00 7.45
C GLU A 66 -2.35 -1.47 8.77
N ALA A 67 -3.05 -0.46 9.27
CA ALA A 67 -2.77 0.03 10.58
C ALA A 67 -2.91 -1.22 11.47
N GLN A 68 -1.80 -1.65 12.09
CA GLN A 68 -1.87 -2.36 13.35
C GLN A 68 -2.46 -1.36 14.33
N GLN A 69 -3.76 -1.13 14.18
CA GLN A 69 -4.60 -0.46 15.13
C GLN A 69 -4.51 -1.33 16.37
N ASN A 70 -4.38 -0.66 17.51
CA ASN A 70 -4.48 -1.27 18.82
C ASN A 70 -5.87 -1.91 18.97
N ALA A 71 -6.09 -3.05 18.32
CA ALA A 71 -7.32 -3.81 18.46
C ALA A 71 -7.38 -4.30 19.90
N ASN A 72 -8.48 -3.98 20.57
CA ASN A 72 -8.72 -4.49 21.91
C ASN A 72 -8.62 -6.02 21.88
N PRO A 73 -7.89 -6.65 22.83
CA PRO A 73 -7.72 -8.10 22.83
C PRO A 73 -9.08 -8.81 22.86
N GLY A 74 -9.35 -9.63 21.85
CA GLY A 74 -10.54 -10.47 21.78
C GLY A 74 -10.35 -11.79 22.53
N ARG A 75 -11.40 -12.60 22.59
CA ARG A 75 -11.37 -13.94 23.20
C ARG A 75 -11.16 -15.00 22.12
N CYS A 76 -10.35 -16.01 22.41
CA CYS A 76 -10.10 -17.10 21.47
C CYS A 76 -11.38 -17.91 21.20
N ALA A 77 -11.75 -18.09 19.93
CA ALA A 77 -12.93 -18.86 19.53
C ALA A 77 -12.79 -20.38 19.70
N TYR A 78 -11.56 -20.90 19.78
CA TYR A 78 -11.26 -22.34 19.85
C TYR A 78 -10.94 -22.82 21.28
N CYS A 79 -10.91 -21.91 22.25
CA CYS A 79 -10.73 -22.30 23.65
C CYS A 79 -12.08 -22.71 24.25
N ASP A 80 -12.06 -23.76 25.07
CA ASP A 80 -13.19 -24.08 25.93
C ASP A 80 -13.55 -22.88 26.82
N TRP A 81 -14.82 -22.81 27.21
CA TRP A 81 -15.36 -21.79 28.11
C TRP A 81 -14.54 -21.63 29.40
N LYS A 82 -13.96 -22.73 29.91
CA LYS A 82 -13.13 -22.73 31.12
C LYS A 82 -11.80 -22.00 30.94
N LYS A 83 -11.22 -22.00 29.73
CA LYS A 83 -9.91 -21.39 29.45
C LYS A 83 -10.05 -19.93 29.02
N ASN A 84 -11.06 -19.61 28.20
CA ASN A 84 -11.47 -18.26 27.80
C ASN A 84 -10.33 -17.22 27.64
N ARG A 85 -9.28 -17.61 26.92
CA ARG A 85 -8.03 -16.84 26.83
C ARG A 85 -8.26 -15.58 25.99
N LYS A 86 -7.76 -14.44 26.46
CA LYS A 86 -7.68 -13.20 25.68
C LYS A 86 -6.45 -13.25 24.75
N THR A 87 -6.59 -12.71 23.55
CA THR A 87 -5.55 -12.71 22.52
C THR A 87 -5.67 -11.50 21.61
N ARG A 88 -4.53 -11.11 21.04
CA ARG A 88 -4.45 -10.07 19.99
C ARG A 88 -4.24 -10.67 18.60
N PHE A 89 -4.01 -11.98 18.52
CA PHE A 89 -3.79 -12.66 17.24
C PHE A 89 -5.13 -13.02 16.62
N SER A 90 -5.29 -12.70 15.34
CA SER A 90 -6.50 -12.98 14.56
C SER A 90 -6.14 -13.67 13.24
N CYS A 91 -7.12 -14.39 12.69
CA CYS A 91 -7.01 -14.98 11.36
C CYS A 91 -6.98 -13.88 10.30
N PHE A 92 -6.08 -14.00 9.31
CA PHE A 92 -5.96 -13.01 8.23
C PHE A 92 -7.23 -12.88 7.36
N LYS A 93 -7.98 -13.97 7.17
CA LYS A 93 -9.17 -13.97 6.29
C LYS A 93 -10.48 -13.56 6.99
N CYS A 94 -10.69 -13.98 8.23
CA CYS A 94 -11.98 -13.81 8.93
C CYS A 94 -11.89 -12.98 10.22
N ASN A 95 -10.69 -12.49 10.57
CA ASN A 95 -10.42 -11.73 11.80
C ASN A 95 -10.87 -12.40 13.12
N THR A 96 -11.09 -13.73 13.11
CA THR A 96 -11.39 -14.48 14.34
C THR A 96 -10.16 -14.58 15.24
N TYR A 97 -10.34 -14.28 16.52
CA TYR A 97 -9.29 -14.29 17.53
C TYR A 97 -8.83 -15.71 17.91
N MET A 98 -7.51 -15.91 17.99
CA MET A 98 -6.86 -17.18 18.30
C MET A 98 -5.79 -17.00 19.37
N CYS A 99 -5.77 -17.83 20.42
CA CYS A 99 -4.70 -17.80 21.42
C CYS A 99 -3.40 -18.36 20.84
N LEU A 100 -2.28 -18.19 21.55
CA LEU A 100 -0.97 -18.70 21.12
C LEU A 100 -0.92 -20.23 20.93
N GLU A 101 -1.78 -20.99 21.60
CA GLU A 101 -1.89 -22.45 21.42
C GLU A 101 -2.65 -22.81 20.13
N HIS A 102 -3.54 -21.94 19.65
CA HIS A 102 -4.39 -22.15 18.48
C HIS A 102 -3.99 -21.24 17.30
N ILE A 103 -2.83 -20.59 17.37
CA ILE A 103 -2.42 -19.59 16.39
C ILE A 103 -2.08 -20.26 15.06
N THR A 104 -2.75 -19.82 14.01
CA THR A 104 -2.41 -20.11 12.62
C THR A 104 -2.57 -18.82 11.82
N ALA A 105 -1.84 -18.66 10.71
CA ALA A 105 -2.01 -17.49 9.84
C ALA A 105 -3.45 -17.41 9.28
N ILE A 106 -4.04 -18.58 9.01
CA ILE A 106 -5.39 -18.76 8.49
C ILE A 106 -6.12 -19.81 9.34
N CYS A 107 -7.34 -19.49 9.77
CA CYS A 107 -8.17 -20.37 10.59
C CYS A 107 -8.53 -21.68 9.85
N LYS A 108 -8.76 -22.79 10.57
CA LYS A 108 -9.14 -24.08 9.93
C LYS A 108 -10.38 -23.94 9.00
N PRO A 109 -11.49 -23.29 9.42
CA PRO A 109 -12.63 -23.02 8.54
C PRO A 109 -12.25 -22.24 7.26
N CYS A 110 -11.34 -21.28 7.40
CA CYS A 110 -10.89 -20.39 6.33
C CYS A 110 -9.94 -21.09 5.34
N ARG A 111 -9.32 -22.19 5.78
CA ARG A 111 -8.45 -23.04 4.98
C ARG A 111 -9.28 -24.04 4.17
N GLU A 112 -10.38 -24.53 4.73
CA GLU A 112 -11.28 -25.50 4.08
C GLU A 112 -12.25 -24.82 3.08
N ASN A 113 -12.59 -23.54 3.28
CA ASN A 113 -13.44 -22.76 2.37
C ASN A 113 -12.72 -22.20 1.12
N SER A 114 -11.63 -22.81 0.65
CA SER A 114 -10.92 -22.37 -0.57
C SER A 114 -11.52 -22.96 -1.85
N HIS A 115 -12.82 -22.81 -2.06
CA HIS A 115 -13.45 -22.98 -3.38
C HIS A 115 -14.23 -21.69 -3.72
N ALA A 116 -13.85 -21.07 -4.84
CA ALA A 116 -14.29 -19.78 -5.40
C ALA A 116 -13.72 -18.56 -4.66
N THR A 117 -12.93 -17.65 -5.25
CA THR A 117 -12.65 -17.32 -6.64
C THR A 117 -11.16 -17.00 -6.82
N THR A 118 -10.57 -17.55 -7.87
CA THR A 118 -9.35 -17.03 -8.47
C THR A 118 -9.71 -15.69 -9.10
N GLU A 119 -9.24 -14.56 -8.55
CA GLU A 119 -8.70 -13.43 -9.34
C GLU A 119 -8.37 -12.18 -8.51
N TYR A 120 -7.16 -11.66 -8.79
CA TYR A 120 -6.59 -10.33 -8.51
C TYR A 120 -6.44 -9.85 -7.05
N PHE A 121 -5.29 -10.16 -6.44
CA PHE A 121 -4.52 -9.18 -5.66
C PHE A 121 -3.02 -9.54 -5.70
N ASN A 122 -2.30 -8.93 -6.65
CA ASN A 122 -0.83 -8.92 -6.68
C ASN A 122 -0.36 -7.53 -6.29
N TYR A 123 0.35 -7.39 -5.17
CA TYR A 123 1.31 -6.29 -4.99
C TYR A 123 2.54 -6.72 -4.19
N CYS A 124 3.68 -6.27 -4.71
CA CYS A 124 5.01 -6.14 -4.10
C CYS A 124 5.88 -7.41 -3.97
N GLY A 125 6.70 -7.63 -5.01
CA GLY A 125 8.15 -7.71 -4.77
C GLY A 125 8.84 -9.05 -4.91
N ARG A 126 8.65 -9.76 -6.02
CA ARG A 126 9.69 -10.67 -6.56
C ARG A 126 9.86 -10.44 -8.06
N ASP A 127 11.10 -10.63 -8.49
CA ASP A 127 11.71 -10.21 -9.73
C ASP A 127 10.82 -10.33 -10.97
N MET A 128 10.80 -9.26 -11.75
CA MET A 128 10.18 -9.21 -13.08
C MET A 128 11.04 -10.06 -14.02
N PRO A 129 10.55 -11.18 -14.59
CA PRO A 129 11.27 -11.85 -15.66
C PRO A 129 11.22 -10.93 -16.89
N SER A 130 12.38 -10.61 -17.44
CA SER A 130 12.51 -10.00 -18.76
C SER A 130 12.02 -10.99 -19.83
N MET A 131 10.81 -10.79 -20.35
CA MET A 131 10.47 -11.20 -21.72
C MET A 131 10.76 -9.98 -22.59
N GLY A 132 11.79 -9.94 -23.45
CA GLY A 132 12.19 -11.01 -24.35
C GLY A 132 11.33 -10.87 -25.60
N ASP A 133 11.93 -10.33 -26.66
CA ASP A 133 11.34 -9.98 -27.95
C ASP A 133 10.54 -11.11 -28.61
N GLU A 134 9.45 -10.77 -29.31
CA GLU A 134 8.88 -11.45 -30.50
C GLU A 134 7.67 -10.61 -30.97
N TYR A 135 7.80 -9.70 -31.94
CA TYR A 135 7.67 -9.92 -33.39
C TYR A 135 6.50 -10.83 -33.80
N THR A 136 5.33 -10.25 -34.07
CA THR A 136 4.77 -10.07 -35.43
C THR A 136 3.47 -9.26 -35.39
#